data_AF-A0A6I3K9Q8-F1
#
_entry.id   AF-A0A6I3K9Q8-F1
#
_cell.length_a   1.000
_cell.length_b   1.000
_cell.length_c   1.000
_cell.angle_alpha   90.00
_cell.angle_beta   90.00
_cell.angle_gamma   90.00
#
_symmetry.space_group_name_H-M   'P 1'
#
loop_
_entity.id
_entity.type
_entity.pdbx_description
1 polymer ?
#
loop_
_entity_poly.entity_id
_entity_poly.type
_entity_poly.pdbx_seq_one_letter_code
_entity_poly.pdbx_strand_id
1 'polypeptide(L)' 'MSKNQPRCHCGGEMKRNGTTSKGTTRWRCKQCGASSVKRRNDITN' A
#
# COMPACT_ATOMS: atom_id res chain seq x y z
N MET A 1 10.15 -9.31 7.88
CA MET A 1 9.20 -8.83 6.84
C MET A 1 7.99 -8.21 7.51
N SER A 2 7.74 -6.91 7.36
CA SER A 2 6.57 -6.29 7.99
C SER A 2 5.28 -6.85 7.35
N LYS A 3 4.46 -7.57 8.12
CA LYS A 3 3.26 -8.32 7.66
C LYS A 3 2.20 -7.48 6.93
N ASN A 4 2.38 -6.15 6.83
CA ASN A 4 1.37 -5.25 6.30
C ASN A 4 1.71 -4.59 4.95
N GLN A 5 2.79 -5.01 4.30
CA GLN A 5 3.25 -4.47 3.01
C GLN A 5 2.60 -5.23 1.83
N PRO A 6 1.81 -4.57 0.96
CA PRO A 6 1.29 -5.20 -0.25
C PRO A 6 2.40 -5.45 -1.28
N ARG A 7 2.20 -6.45 -2.13
CA ARG A 7 3.02 -6.69 -3.32
C ARG A 7 2.34 -6.06 -4.53
N CYS A 8 3.15 -5.60 -5.47
CA CYS A 8 2.66 -5.09 -6.75
C CYS A 8 2.25 -6.26 -7.66
N HIS A 9 1.42 -6.00 -8.68
CA HIS A 9 1.08 -6.96 -9.72
C HIS A 9 2.34 -7.50 -10.45
N CYS A 10 3.41 -6.70 -10.52
CA CYS A 10 4.69 -7.10 -11.09
C CYS A 10 5.54 -7.97 -10.15
N GLY A 11 5.01 -8.37 -8.98
CA GLY A 11 5.74 -9.10 -7.95
C GLY A 11 6.66 -8.25 -7.08
N GLY A 12 6.84 -6.97 -7.38
CA GLY A 12 7.75 -6.08 -6.65
C GLY A 12 7.28 -5.66 -5.27
N GLU A 13 8.24 -5.40 -4.38
CA GLU A 13 7.98 -4.82 -3.06
C GLU A 13 7.46 -3.38 -3.17
N MET A 14 6.45 -3.05 -2.37
CA MET A 14 5.87 -1.71 -2.35
C MET A 14 6.26 -0.96 -1.09
N LYS A 15 6.83 0.25 -1.19
CA LYS A 15 7.11 1.10 -0.03
C LYS A 15 5.89 1.94 0.36
N ARG A 16 5.76 2.31 1.63
CA ARG A 16 4.74 3.27 2.07
C ARG A 16 4.95 4.60 1.35
N ASN A 17 3.87 5.16 0.80
CA ASN A 17 3.85 6.37 -0.01
C ASN A 17 2.79 7.34 0.52
N GLY A 18 2.87 7.63 1.82
CA GLY A 18 1.94 8.50 2.54
C GLY A 18 0.61 7.84 2.92
N THR A 19 -0.24 8.66 3.53
CA THR A 19 -1.58 8.31 4.00
C THR A 19 -2.55 9.34 3.44
N THR A 20 -3.72 8.91 2.98
CA THR A 20 -4.77 9.82 2.51
C THR A 20 -5.44 10.53 3.71
N SER A 21 -6.13 11.64 3.47
CA SER A 21 -6.89 12.35 4.52
C SER A 21 -7.94 11.46 5.21
N LYS A 22 -8.39 10.39 4.54
CA LYS A 22 -9.28 9.35 5.09
C LYS A 22 -8.54 8.27 5.89
N GLY A 23 -7.26 8.47 6.24
CA GLY A 23 -6.45 7.51 7.01
C GLY A 23 -5.94 6.30 6.23
N THR A 24 -6.15 6.23 4.92
CA THR A 24 -5.78 5.04 4.13
C THR A 24 -4.32 5.09 3.70
N THR A 25 -3.54 4.05 4.02
CA THR A 25 -2.12 3.98 3.62
C THR A 25 -1.98 3.72 2.12
N ARG A 26 -1.24 4.58 1.42
CA ARG A 26 -0.83 4.41 0.03
C ARG A 26 0.53 3.74 -0.05
N TRP A 27 0.75 2.94 -1.07
CA TRP A 27 1.94 2.15 -1.33
C TRP A 27 2.41 2.39 -2.75
N ARG A 28 3.74 2.43 -2.97
CA ARG A 28 4.33 2.60 -4.29
C ARG A 28 5.35 1.49 -4.56
N CYS A 29 5.23 0.83 -5.70
CA CYS A 29 6.17 -0.20 -6.11
C CYS A 29 7.55 0.40 -6.33
N LYS A 30 8.60 -0.28 -5.83
CA LYS A 30 10.00 0.11 -6.06
C LYS A 30 10.51 -0.28 -7.46
N GLN A 31 9.86 -1.23 -8.13
CA GLN A 31 10.27 -1.72 -9.45
C GLN A 31 9.56 -0.98 -10.59
N CYS A 32 8.24 -1.10 -10.70
CA CYS A 32 7.47 -0.52 -11.80
C CYS A 32 6.87 0.87 -11.50
N GLY A 33 6.99 1.37 -10.27
CA GLY A 33 6.43 2.67 -9.89
C GLY A 33 4.92 2.72 -9.68
N ALA A 34 4.20 1.61 -9.91
CA ALA A 34 2.75 1.53 -9.69
C ALA A 34 2.36 1.88 -8.25
N SER A 35 1.20 2.50 -8.09
CA SER A 35 0.67 2.90 -6.78
C SER A 35 -0.53 2.03 -6.41
N SER A 36 -0.62 1.64 -5.14
CA SER A 36 -1.76 0.90 -4.59
C SER A 36 -2.17 1.48 -3.25
N VAL A 37 -3.39 1.24 -2.82
CA VAL A 37 -3.91 1.70 -1.53
C VAL A 37 -4.38 0.47 -0.77
N LYS A 38 -3.86 0.27 0.45
CA LYS A 38 -4.30 -0.85 1.29
C LYS A 38 -5.48 -0.38 2.15
N ARG A 39 -6.69 -0.76 1.76
CA ARG A 39 -7.87 -0.61 2.61
C ARG A 39 -7.86 -1.74 3.64
N ARG A 40 -7.95 -1.40 4.92
CA ARG A 40 -8.31 -2.37 5.96
C ARG A 40 -9.82 -2.32 6.06
N ASN A 41 -10.50 -3.42 5.75
CA ASN A 41 -11.95 -3.51 5.88
C ASN A 41 -12.38 -3.42 7.35
N ASP A 42 -11.45 -3.64 8.29
CA ASP A 42 -11.68 -3.59 9.74
C ASP A 42 -11.86 -2.16 10.28
N ILE A 43 -11.71 -1.12 9.46
CA ILE A 43 -11.82 0.30 9.83
C ILE A 43 -13.01 0.96 9.11
N THR A 44 -14.16 0.28 9.07
CA THR A 44 -15.44 0.91 8.77
C THR A 44 -16.02 1.44 10.08
N ASN A 45 -15.94 2.76 10.27
CA ASN A 45 -16.69 3.50 11.30
C ASN A 45 -17.99 3.99 10.68
#